data_AF-A0A7S1TTM9-F1
#
_entry.id   AF-A0A7S1TTM9-F1
#
_cell.length_a   1.000
_cell.length_b   1.000
_cell.length_c   1.000
_cell.angle_alpha   90.00
_cell.angle_beta   90.00
_cell.angle_gamma   90.00
#
_symmetry.space_group_name_H-M   'P 1'
#
loop_
_entity.id
_entity.type
_entity.pdbx_description
1 polymer ?
#
loop_
_entity_poly.entity_id
_entity_poly.type
_entity_poly.pdbx_seq_one_letter_code
_entity_poly.pdbx_strand_id
1 'polypeptide(L)'
;PEPEPEPEPEPEPEPEPEPDPDPNARIRITVAVDDWRIDACRWVGDVFRAEARAGAAVIFDLRMLHRGGANKSSQRRPMMYLSYVHEWWVDRVNFNDKQTRNFDDLASPEMKKLLSRQDTRTYTELLEAELIAKGGDPLFLQSNYKYAKNNYKDARGEKKY
;
A
#
# COMPACT_ATOMS: atom_id res chain seq x y z
N PRO A 1 -12.42 54.64 68.56
CA PRO A 1 -12.95 53.80 67.46
C PRO A 1 -11.89 52.78 67.04
N GLU A 2 -12.19 51.51 67.25
CA GLU A 2 -11.43 50.43 66.62
C GLU A 2 -11.83 50.37 65.13
N PRO A 3 -10.92 50.02 64.22
CA PRO A 3 -11.28 49.81 62.81
C PRO A 3 -12.17 48.57 62.69
N GLU A 4 -13.21 48.64 61.85
CA GLU A 4 -13.98 47.45 61.48
C GLU A 4 -13.09 46.51 60.67
N PRO A 5 -13.18 45.17 60.85
CA PRO A 5 -12.39 44.22 60.08
C PRO A 5 -12.79 44.26 58.61
N GLU A 6 -11.81 44.21 57.71
CA GLU A 6 -12.07 44.09 56.27
C GLU A 6 -12.79 42.76 55.98
N PRO A 7 -13.76 42.73 55.05
CA PRO A 7 -14.47 41.50 54.72
C PRO A 7 -13.52 40.48 54.09
N GLU A 8 -13.65 39.22 54.49
CA GLU A 8 -12.89 38.12 53.88
C GLU A 8 -13.22 38.01 52.37
N PRO A 9 -12.22 37.72 51.51
CA PRO A 9 -12.46 37.58 50.08
C PRO A 9 -13.39 36.39 49.80
N GLU A 10 -14.33 36.56 48.87
CA GLU A 10 -15.18 35.45 48.43
C GLU A 10 -14.32 34.32 47.83
N PRO A 11 -14.68 33.04 48.09
CA PRO A 11 -13.92 31.91 47.56
C PRO A 11 -13.97 31.89 46.03
N GLU A 12 -12.84 31.61 45.39
CA GLU A 12 -12.78 31.45 43.94
C GLU A 12 -13.75 30.32 43.49
N PRO A 13 -14.46 30.49 42.37
CA PRO A 13 -15.39 29.48 41.88
C PRO A 13 -14.64 28.18 41.54
N GLU A 14 -15.19 27.04 41.95
CA GLU A 14 -14.62 25.73 41.60
C GLU A 14 -14.54 25.57 40.08
N PRO A 15 -13.44 24.99 39.54
CA PRO A 15 -13.29 24.82 38.11
C PRO A 15 -14.38 23.89 37.56
N GLU A 16 -14.96 24.25 36.40
CA GLU A 16 -15.94 23.40 35.72
C GLU A 16 -15.34 22.01 35.43
N PRO A 17 -16.11 20.92 35.62
CA PRO A 17 -15.62 19.57 35.38
C PRO A 17 -15.23 19.38 33.90
N GLU A 18 -14.10 18.74 33.64
CA GLU A 18 -13.68 18.42 32.28
C GLU A 18 -14.76 17.59 31.55
N PRO A 19 -15.04 17.89 30.27
CA PRO A 19 -16.08 17.18 29.52
C PRO A 19 -15.72 15.70 29.32
N ASP A 20 -16.68 14.81 29.59
CA ASP A 20 -16.55 13.36 29.42
C ASP A 20 -16.00 13.00 28.03
N PRO A 21 -14.97 12.14 27.92
CA PRO A 21 -14.37 11.80 26.62
C PRO A 21 -15.36 11.05 25.75
N ASP A 22 -15.70 11.62 24.58
CA ASP A 22 -16.67 11.03 23.63
C ASP A 22 -16.33 9.56 23.32
N PRO A 23 -17.23 8.60 23.63
CA PRO A 23 -17.00 7.18 23.32
C PRO A 23 -16.94 6.89 21.81
N ASN A 24 -17.32 7.83 20.95
CA ASN A 24 -17.15 7.78 19.50
C ASN A 24 -15.89 8.48 18.99
N ALA A 25 -14.98 8.93 19.87
CA ALA A 25 -13.66 9.47 19.55
C ALA A 25 -12.71 8.39 18.99
N ARG A 26 -13.08 7.81 17.83
CA ARG A 26 -12.28 6.84 17.07
C ARG A 26 -10.89 7.44 16.82
N ILE A 27 -9.87 6.82 17.41
CA ILE A 27 -8.48 7.29 17.40
C ILE A 27 -8.02 7.54 15.97
N ARG A 28 -7.89 8.82 15.58
CA ARG A 28 -7.42 9.24 14.25
C ARG A 28 -5.90 9.13 14.18
N ILE A 29 -5.40 7.90 14.09
CA ILE A 29 -3.98 7.64 13.80
C ILE A 29 -3.68 8.26 12.43
N THR A 30 -3.03 9.42 12.43
CA THR A 30 -2.61 10.13 11.23
C THR A 30 -1.13 9.84 11.02
N VAL A 31 -0.76 9.34 9.84
CA VAL A 31 0.64 9.19 9.43
C VAL A 31 0.92 10.20 8.33
N ALA A 32 1.94 11.04 8.51
CA ALA A 32 2.47 11.88 7.44
C ALA A 32 3.61 11.13 6.73
N VAL A 33 3.60 11.15 5.39
CA VAL A 33 4.65 10.61 4.53
C VAL A 33 4.92 11.65 3.44
N ASP A 34 6.00 12.41 3.59
CA ASP A 34 6.27 13.61 2.80
C ASP A 34 5.03 14.55 2.80
N ASP A 35 4.58 15.04 1.64
CA ASP A 35 3.37 15.87 1.51
C ASP A 35 2.05 15.12 1.74
N TRP A 36 2.08 13.79 1.91
CA TRP A 36 0.88 12.96 2.00
C TRP A 36 0.43 12.72 3.45
N ARG A 37 -0.79 13.15 3.76
CA ARG A 37 -1.50 12.83 5.00
C ARG A 37 -2.33 11.55 4.83
N ILE A 38 -1.95 10.49 5.55
CA ILE A 38 -2.67 9.22 5.60
C ILE A 38 -3.42 9.11 6.93
N ASP A 39 -4.70 9.46 6.92
CA ASP A 39 -5.60 9.23 8.05
C ASP A 39 -6.03 7.76 8.13
N ALA A 40 -5.99 7.17 9.32
CA ALA A 40 -6.48 5.81 9.55
C ALA A 40 -7.96 5.67 9.15
N CYS A 41 -8.25 4.55 8.48
CA CYS A 41 -9.58 4.22 7.97
C CYS A 41 -10.63 4.29 9.09
N ARG A 42 -11.61 5.21 8.99
CA ARG A 42 -12.68 5.38 9.99
C ARG A 42 -13.62 4.18 10.17
N TRP A 43 -13.40 3.11 9.41
CA TRP A 43 -14.20 1.90 9.28
C TRP A 43 -13.46 0.64 9.77
N VAL A 44 -12.62 0.74 10.81
CA VAL A 44 -11.98 -0.45 11.41
C VAL A 44 -13.04 -1.42 11.92
N GLY A 45 -13.18 -2.57 11.24
CA GLY A 45 -14.21 -3.59 11.50
C GLY A 45 -15.39 -3.58 10.51
N ASP A 46 -15.64 -2.46 9.81
CA ASP A 46 -16.73 -2.30 8.85
C ASP A 46 -16.28 -2.57 7.40
N VAL A 47 -17.15 -3.12 6.56
CA VAL A 47 -16.84 -3.36 5.13
C VAL A 47 -17.13 -2.12 4.29
N PHE A 48 -16.12 -1.28 4.10
CA PHE A 48 -16.19 -0.18 3.13
C PHE A 48 -16.15 -0.70 1.68
N ARG A 49 -16.86 -0.01 0.77
CA ARG A 49 -16.81 -0.24 -0.68
C ARG A 49 -16.21 0.98 -1.36
N ALA A 50 -14.98 0.87 -1.84
CA ALA A 50 -14.37 1.90 -2.66
C ALA A 50 -14.97 1.86 -4.09
N GLU A 51 -15.53 2.99 -4.52
CA GLU A 51 -16.02 3.18 -5.89
C GLU A 51 -15.09 4.16 -6.62
N ALA A 52 -14.80 3.87 -7.90
CA ALA A 52 -13.89 4.65 -8.71
C ALA A 52 -14.38 4.72 -10.16
N ARG A 53 -14.35 5.93 -10.73
CA ARG A 53 -14.55 6.16 -12.18
C ARG A 53 -13.26 5.82 -12.95
N ALA A 54 -13.38 5.63 -14.26
CA ALA A 54 -12.21 5.51 -15.13
C ALA A 54 -11.23 6.69 -14.93
N GLY A 55 -9.93 6.39 -14.78
CA GLY A 55 -8.89 7.37 -14.49
C GLY A 55 -8.75 7.79 -13.01
N ALA A 56 -9.63 7.34 -12.10
CA ALA A 56 -9.44 7.49 -10.66
C ALA A 56 -8.65 6.30 -10.07
N ALA A 57 -7.85 6.56 -9.04
CA ALA A 57 -7.11 5.55 -8.29
C ALA A 57 -7.77 5.29 -6.93
N VAL A 58 -7.70 4.05 -6.45
CA VAL A 58 -8.01 3.69 -5.06
C VAL A 58 -6.69 3.30 -4.40
N ILE A 59 -6.20 4.16 -3.50
CA ILE A 59 -4.97 3.92 -2.73
C ILE A 59 -5.38 3.42 -1.35
N PHE A 60 -4.77 2.32 -0.89
CA PHE A 60 -5.02 1.71 0.40
C PHE A 60 -3.76 0.97 0.89
N ASP A 61 -3.64 0.76 2.21
CA ASP A 61 -2.56 -0.04 2.78
C ASP A 61 -2.79 -1.52 2.45
N LEU A 62 -1.82 -2.18 1.81
CA LEU A 62 -1.90 -3.57 1.36
C LEU A 62 -2.21 -4.57 2.51
N ARG A 63 -1.93 -4.19 3.76
CA ARG A 63 -2.22 -4.98 4.97
C ARG A 63 -3.71 -4.95 5.37
N MET A 64 -4.51 -4.04 4.79
CA MET A 64 -5.95 -4.01 4.99
C MET A 64 -6.59 -5.25 4.33
N LEU A 65 -7.50 -5.92 5.04
CA LEU A 65 -8.26 -7.03 4.49
C LEU A 65 -9.18 -6.52 3.38
N HIS A 66 -8.85 -6.85 2.12
CA HIS A 66 -9.53 -6.36 0.93
C HIS A 66 -9.80 -7.52 -0.05
N ARG A 67 -10.76 -7.33 -0.96
CA ARG A 67 -11.03 -8.26 -2.08
C ARG A 67 -11.75 -7.56 -3.22
N GLY A 68 -11.57 -8.07 -4.44
CA GLY A 68 -12.39 -7.67 -5.58
C GLY A 68 -13.86 -8.06 -5.41
N GLY A 69 -14.78 -7.10 -5.57
CA GLY A 69 -16.21 -7.39 -5.65
C GLY A 69 -16.59 -8.02 -6.99
N ALA A 70 -17.58 -8.91 -7.01
CA ALA A 70 -18.10 -9.53 -8.23
C ALA A 70 -18.59 -8.48 -9.24
N ASN A 71 -18.24 -8.65 -10.51
CA ASN A 71 -18.80 -7.83 -11.59
C ASN A 71 -20.21 -8.36 -11.92
N LYS A 72 -21.22 -7.50 -11.80
CA LYS A 72 -22.62 -7.80 -12.14
C LYS A 72 -23.11 -7.14 -13.44
N SER A 73 -22.21 -6.48 -14.18
CA SER A 73 -22.52 -5.82 -15.45
C SER A 73 -22.11 -6.68 -16.65
N SER A 74 -22.68 -6.38 -17.82
CA SER A 74 -22.26 -6.95 -19.11
C SER A 74 -20.94 -6.37 -19.64
N GLN A 75 -20.40 -5.32 -19.01
CA GLN A 75 -19.15 -4.68 -19.41
C GLN A 75 -17.96 -5.29 -18.68
N ARG A 76 -16.78 -5.32 -19.33
CA ARG A 76 -15.52 -5.64 -18.64
C ARG A 76 -15.18 -4.50 -17.67
N ARG A 77 -14.64 -4.87 -16.50
CA ARG A 77 -14.10 -3.93 -15.52
C ARG A 77 -12.56 -3.99 -15.57
N PRO A 78 -11.90 -3.32 -16.54
CA PRO A 78 -10.44 -3.23 -16.57
C PRO A 78 -9.97 -2.44 -15.34
N MET A 79 -8.91 -2.92 -14.70
CA MET A 79 -8.30 -2.31 -13.52
C MET A 79 -6.79 -2.54 -13.62
N MET A 80 -5.99 -1.51 -13.32
CA MET A 80 -4.56 -1.67 -13.11
C MET A 80 -4.32 -1.81 -11.61
N TYR A 81 -3.67 -2.90 -11.19
CA TYR A 81 -3.27 -3.13 -9.81
C TYR A 81 -1.76 -2.89 -9.69
N LEU A 82 -1.36 -2.12 -8.68
CA LEU A 82 0.03 -1.74 -8.42
C LEU A 82 0.27 -1.74 -6.91
N SER A 83 1.23 -2.55 -6.45
CA SER A 83 1.68 -2.53 -5.07
C SER A 83 2.95 -1.69 -4.95
N TYR A 84 2.82 -0.42 -4.57
CA TYR A 84 3.98 0.38 -4.18
C TYR A 84 4.39 -0.01 -2.74
N VAL A 85 5.62 -0.48 -2.59
CA VAL A 85 6.10 -1.19 -1.40
C VAL A 85 7.55 -0.84 -1.11
N HIS A 86 7.99 -1.02 0.13
CA HIS A 86 9.41 -0.88 0.46
C HIS A 86 10.26 -1.90 -0.30
N GLU A 87 11.47 -1.47 -0.65
CA GLU A 87 12.45 -2.18 -1.46
C GLU A 87 12.70 -3.65 -1.06
N TRP A 88 12.73 -3.91 0.25
CA TRP A 88 13.00 -5.23 0.85
C TRP A 88 11.77 -6.15 0.87
N TRP A 89 10.57 -5.63 0.57
CA TRP A 89 9.33 -6.39 0.64
C TRP A 89 8.98 -7.03 -0.71
N VAL A 90 8.56 -8.29 -0.68
CA VAL A 90 8.19 -9.07 -1.87
C VAL A 90 6.97 -9.92 -1.58
N ASP A 91 5.92 -9.75 -2.38
CA ASP A 91 4.79 -10.69 -2.38
C ASP A 91 5.19 -12.00 -3.06
N ARG A 92 5.67 -12.97 -2.26
CA ARG A 92 6.01 -14.31 -2.75
C ARG A 92 4.78 -15.20 -3.00
N VAL A 93 3.58 -14.73 -2.66
CA VAL A 93 2.33 -15.48 -2.84
C VAL A 93 1.66 -15.07 -4.14
N ASN A 94 1.39 -13.79 -4.33
CA ASN A 94 0.69 -13.26 -5.50
C ASN A 94 1.60 -12.99 -6.70
N PHE A 95 2.91 -12.78 -6.50
CA PHE A 95 3.82 -12.32 -7.55
C PHE A 95 5.19 -13.03 -7.53
N ASN A 96 5.17 -14.38 -7.60
CA ASN A 96 6.38 -15.21 -7.62
C ASN A 96 7.02 -15.43 -9.01
N ASP A 97 6.45 -14.85 -10.06
CA ASP A 97 6.77 -15.18 -11.45
C ASP A 97 7.93 -14.39 -12.09
N LYS A 98 8.51 -15.01 -13.13
CA LYS A 98 9.55 -14.41 -13.96
C LYS A 98 8.98 -13.29 -14.83
N GLN A 99 9.82 -12.30 -15.12
CA GLN A 99 9.54 -11.26 -16.11
C GLN A 99 10.00 -11.71 -17.51
N THR A 100 9.34 -11.22 -18.56
CA THR A 100 9.71 -11.46 -19.96
C THR A 100 11.05 -10.78 -20.32
N ARG A 101 11.71 -11.18 -21.41
CA ARG A 101 13.00 -10.60 -21.82
C ARG A 101 12.99 -9.07 -21.99
N ASN A 102 11.87 -8.47 -22.40
CA ASN A 102 11.74 -7.01 -22.56
C ASN A 102 11.99 -6.24 -21.24
N PHE A 103 11.92 -6.90 -20.08
CA PHE A 103 12.32 -6.34 -18.79
C PHE A 103 13.84 -6.05 -18.72
N ASP A 104 14.67 -6.78 -19.46
CA ASP A 104 16.11 -6.52 -19.55
C ASP A 104 16.43 -5.26 -20.38
N ASP A 105 15.52 -4.82 -21.26
CA ASP A 105 15.68 -3.62 -22.09
C ASP A 105 15.30 -2.31 -21.35
N LEU A 106 14.74 -2.40 -20.14
CA LEU A 106 14.46 -1.22 -19.31
C LEU A 106 15.74 -0.44 -18.98
N ALA A 107 15.78 0.84 -19.33
CA ALA A 107 17.02 1.63 -19.40
C ALA A 107 17.76 1.85 -18.07
N SER A 108 17.12 1.64 -16.91
CA SER A 108 17.73 1.87 -15.60
C SER A 108 17.41 0.77 -14.56
N PRO A 109 18.31 0.49 -13.59
CA PRO A 109 18.03 -0.43 -12.49
C PRO A 109 16.82 -0.04 -11.65
N GLU A 110 16.55 1.25 -11.51
CA GLU A 110 15.43 1.81 -10.74
C GLU A 110 14.11 1.51 -11.45
N MET A 111 14.05 1.69 -12.77
CA MET A 111 12.87 1.31 -13.57
C MET A 111 12.61 -0.20 -13.52
N LYS A 112 13.65 -1.04 -13.53
CA LYS A 112 13.50 -2.50 -13.33
C LYS A 112 12.93 -2.83 -11.94
N LYS A 113 13.43 -2.18 -10.89
CA LYS A 113 12.94 -2.36 -9.51
C LYS A 113 11.50 -1.83 -9.32
N LEU A 114 11.11 -0.77 -10.03
CA LEU A 114 9.75 -0.19 -9.99
C LEU A 114 8.72 -1.01 -10.79
N LEU A 115 9.11 -1.56 -11.94
CA LEU A 115 8.18 -2.24 -12.87
C LEU A 115 8.16 -3.77 -12.76
N SER A 116 8.95 -4.37 -11.85
CA SER A 116 8.83 -5.81 -11.62
C SER A 116 7.44 -6.12 -11.05
N ARG A 117 6.71 -7.06 -11.71
CA ARG A 117 5.34 -7.53 -11.35
C ARG A 117 4.18 -6.68 -11.89
N GLN A 118 4.17 -6.42 -13.19
CA GLN A 118 2.89 -6.38 -13.92
C GLN A 118 2.42 -7.83 -14.20
N ASP A 119 1.10 -8.03 -14.34
CA ASP A 119 0.48 -9.35 -14.53
C ASP A 119 0.86 -9.96 -15.90
N THR A 120 1.71 -10.99 -15.87
CA THR A 120 2.17 -11.67 -17.08
C THR A 120 2.00 -13.19 -17.08
N ARG A 121 1.91 -13.87 -15.93
CA ARG A 121 2.19 -15.33 -15.85
C ARG A 121 1.44 -16.17 -16.89
N THR A 122 0.11 -16.27 -16.79
CA THR A 122 -0.68 -17.16 -17.67
C THR A 122 -0.69 -16.68 -19.12
N TYR A 123 -0.57 -15.36 -19.35
CA TYR A 123 -0.38 -14.80 -20.69
C TYR A 123 0.96 -15.24 -21.29
N THR A 124 2.04 -15.18 -20.50
CA THR A 124 3.38 -15.66 -20.87
C THR A 124 3.40 -17.17 -21.05
N GLU A 125 2.83 -17.97 -20.15
CA GLU A 125 2.77 -19.44 -20.29
C GLU A 125 2.07 -19.85 -21.61
N LEU A 126 0.99 -19.16 -22.00
CA LEU A 126 0.33 -19.36 -23.30
C LEU A 126 1.18 -18.86 -24.49
N LEU A 127 1.84 -17.70 -24.36
CA LEU A 127 2.71 -17.13 -25.40
C LEU A 127 3.97 -17.97 -25.63
N GLU A 128 4.54 -18.53 -24.56
CA GLU A 128 5.70 -19.43 -24.56
C GLU A 128 5.34 -20.79 -25.17
N ALA A 129 4.16 -21.33 -24.86
CA ALA A 129 3.65 -22.56 -25.50
C ALA A 129 3.42 -22.36 -27.01
N GLU A 130 2.80 -21.25 -27.42
CA GLU A 130 2.62 -20.89 -28.83
C GLU A 130 3.95 -20.63 -29.54
N LEU A 131 4.94 -20.04 -28.85
CA LEU A 131 6.29 -19.83 -29.37
C LEU A 131 7.02 -21.16 -29.61
N ILE A 132 6.95 -22.12 -28.66
CA ILE A 132 7.50 -23.47 -28.82
C ILE A 132 6.83 -24.18 -30.01
N ALA A 133 5.50 -24.06 -30.15
CA ALA A 133 4.77 -24.63 -31.28
C ALA A 133 5.19 -24.03 -32.65
N LYS A 134 5.75 -22.81 -32.66
CA LYS A 134 6.36 -22.17 -33.84
C LYS A 134 7.89 -22.39 -33.93
N GLY A 135 8.49 -23.19 -33.06
CA GLY A 135 9.93 -23.53 -33.08
C GLY A 135 10.86 -22.50 -32.44
N GLY A 136 10.34 -21.56 -31.64
CA GLY A 136 11.15 -20.63 -30.85
C GLY A 136 11.50 -21.16 -29.45
N ASP A 137 12.47 -20.52 -28.79
CA ASP A 137 12.94 -20.87 -27.45
C ASP A 137 12.54 -19.81 -26.40
N PRO A 138 11.56 -20.11 -25.52
CA PRO A 138 11.21 -19.28 -24.38
C PRO A 138 12.33 -19.02 -23.38
N LEU A 139 13.24 -19.97 -23.14
CA LEU A 139 14.30 -19.81 -22.13
C LEU A 139 15.33 -18.77 -22.58
N PHE A 140 15.62 -18.71 -23.87
CA PHE A 140 16.35 -17.59 -24.48
C PHE A 140 15.56 -16.27 -24.40
N LEU A 141 14.22 -16.29 -24.36
CA LEU A 141 13.36 -15.11 -24.21
C LEU A 141 12.87 -14.83 -22.77
N GLN A 142 13.54 -15.39 -21.76
CA GLN A 142 13.37 -15.01 -20.34
C GLN A 142 14.54 -14.15 -19.87
N SER A 143 14.27 -13.21 -18.95
CA SER A 143 15.29 -12.36 -18.37
C SER A 143 16.30 -13.16 -17.55
N ASN A 144 17.59 -12.81 -17.66
CA ASN A 144 18.67 -13.40 -16.86
C ASN A 144 18.86 -12.70 -15.49
N TYR A 145 17.99 -11.74 -15.15
CA TYR A 145 18.11 -10.91 -13.95
C TYR A 145 17.81 -11.68 -12.66
N LYS A 146 18.87 -12.00 -11.90
CA LYS A 146 18.78 -12.72 -10.62
C LYS A 146 18.35 -11.79 -9.47
N TYR A 147 17.04 -11.53 -9.36
CA TYR A 147 16.43 -10.62 -8.37
C TYR A 147 17.04 -10.75 -6.96
N ALA A 148 17.10 -11.97 -6.41
CA ALA A 148 17.62 -12.25 -5.07
C ALA A 148 19.14 -12.01 -4.87
N LYS A 149 19.90 -11.72 -5.94
CA LYS A 149 21.30 -11.28 -5.83
C LYS A 149 21.42 -9.81 -5.43
N ASN A 150 20.42 -9.01 -5.79
CA ASN A 150 20.40 -7.56 -5.66
C ASN A 150 19.50 -7.07 -4.52
N ASN A 151 19.24 -7.91 -3.51
CA ASN A 151 18.73 -7.44 -2.23
C ASN A 151 19.66 -6.33 -1.72
N TYR A 152 19.10 -5.15 -1.44
CA TYR A 152 19.86 -4.07 -0.85
C TYR A 152 20.38 -4.53 0.52
N LYS A 153 21.57 -4.04 0.89
CA LYS A 153 22.10 -4.15 2.24
C LYS A 153 21.49 -3.05 3.11
N ASP A 154 21.24 -3.32 4.38
CA ASP A 154 20.96 -2.25 5.33
C ASP A 154 22.24 -1.45 5.65
N ALA A 155 22.13 -0.40 6.47
CA ALA A 155 23.27 0.42 6.90
C ALA A 155 24.34 -0.35 7.73
N ARG A 156 24.10 -1.62 8.09
CA ARG A 156 25.05 -2.52 8.76
C ARG A 156 25.65 -3.56 7.79
N GLY A 157 25.20 -3.60 6.55
CA GLY A 157 25.77 -4.44 5.49
C GLY A 157 25.13 -5.83 5.36
N GLU A 158 24.11 -6.14 6.15
CA GLU A 158 23.53 -7.49 6.25
C GLU A 158 22.44 -7.75 5.20
N LYS A 159 22.17 -9.04 4.94
CA LYS A 159 21.09 -9.50 4.05
C LYS A 159 19.84 -9.81 4.86
N LYS A 160 18.74 -9.09 4.61
CA LYS A 160 17.40 -9.56 4.98
C LYS A 160 16.89 -10.61 3.98
N TYR A 161 16.14 -11.57 4.53
CA TYR A 161 15.53 -12.74 3.86
C TYR A 161 14.12 -12.48 3.34
#